data_AF-A0A9P1EBJ5-F1
#
_entry.id   AF-A0A9P1EBJ5-F1
#
_cell.length_a   1.000
_cell.length_b   1.000
_cell.length_c   1.000
_cell.angle_alpha   90.00
_cell.angle_beta   90.00
_cell.angle_gamma   90.00
#
_symmetry.space_group_name_H-M   'P 1'
#
loop_
_entity.id
_entity.type
_entity.pdbx_description
1 polymer ?
#
loop_
_entity_poly.entity_id
_entity_poly.type
_entity_poly.pdbx_seq_one_letter_code
_entity_poly.pdbx_strand_id
1 'polypeptide(L)'
;MKTHTTNFLYVMQTLFNVDLEDANVIKAIDKQMQRAWHNYRRTLREHFKTVGGAGDLMKAKSKPYEGVSESDWEYLCNCWSDPSYLQKALKNAESCKKRKWISRNGSKSTARHHISRGVDLNAPVGHIETWRLRHWHPERGWVSVEAESKYEEIMELRREKSPEDLTDKQILEKVLGRESVRLFGWGRSPTGSKRSKGDSNIPTYTQLMDRVGEL
;
A
#
# COMPACT_ATOMS: atom_id res chain seq x y z
N MET A 1 4.57 12.94 29.57
CA MET A 1 5.12 12.15 28.44
C MET A 1 6.11 12.92 27.53
N LYS A 2 6.53 14.16 27.83
CA LYS A 2 7.48 14.95 27.00
C LYS A 2 8.95 14.51 27.09
N THR A 3 9.31 13.60 28.01
CA THR A 3 10.70 13.24 28.33
C THR A 3 11.33 12.20 27.40
N HIS A 4 10.52 11.37 26.72
CA HIS A 4 11.07 10.30 25.88
C HIS A 4 11.43 10.77 24.46
N THR A 5 10.74 11.77 23.93
CA THR A 5 10.95 12.27 22.56
C THR A 5 12.22 13.12 22.45
N THR A 6 12.47 13.99 23.43
CA THR A 6 13.70 14.80 23.52
C THR A 6 14.93 13.93 23.65
N ASN A 7 14.80 12.78 24.32
CA ASN A 7 15.88 11.83 24.50
C ASN A 7 16.25 11.14 23.18
N PHE A 8 15.28 10.73 22.36
CA PHE A 8 15.57 10.09 21.07
C PHE A 8 16.24 11.03 20.06
N LEU A 9 15.74 12.26 19.88
CA LEU A 9 16.35 13.21 18.94
C LEU A 9 17.78 13.59 19.36
N TYR A 10 17.99 13.76 20.67
CA TYR A 10 19.32 13.96 21.24
C TYR A 10 20.25 12.76 21.02
N VAL A 11 19.77 11.54 21.25
CA VAL A 11 20.53 10.30 20.96
C VAL A 11 20.87 10.20 19.48
N MET A 12 19.95 10.58 18.59
CA MET A 12 20.20 10.57 17.15
C MET A 12 21.28 11.57 16.74
N GLN A 13 21.24 12.80 17.26
CA GLN A 13 22.25 13.84 16.99
C GLN A 13 23.62 13.53 17.60
N THR A 14 23.65 12.86 18.77
CA THR A 14 24.90 12.55 19.47
C THR A 14 25.59 11.30 18.95
N LEU A 15 24.84 10.30 18.49
CA LEU A 15 25.39 9.05 17.94
C LEU A 15 25.56 9.08 16.43
N PHE A 16 24.79 9.91 15.72
CA PHE A 16 24.84 10.00 14.26
C PHE A 16 24.98 11.47 13.83
N ASN A 17 25.91 11.74 12.90
CA ASN A 17 26.05 13.07 12.30
C ASN A 17 24.91 13.33 11.30
N VAL A 18 23.71 13.58 11.83
CA VAL A 18 22.47 13.68 11.08
C VAL A 18 21.91 15.08 11.24
N ASP A 19 21.74 15.77 10.12
CA ASP A 19 21.12 17.09 10.08
C ASP A 19 19.60 16.96 10.28
N LEU A 20 19.13 17.29 11.49
CA LEU A 20 17.71 17.27 11.84
C LEU A 20 16.95 18.52 11.38
N GLU A 21 17.60 19.47 10.71
CA GLU A 21 16.93 20.61 10.06
C GLU A 21 16.58 20.30 8.59
N ASP A 22 17.23 19.31 7.98
CA ASP A 22 16.89 18.85 6.62
C ASP A 22 15.54 18.11 6.60
N ALA A 23 14.57 18.69 5.89
CA ALA A 23 13.24 18.12 5.71
C ALA A 23 13.24 16.71 5.09
N ASN A 24 14.21 16.36 4.24
CA ASN A 24 14.34 15.02 3.67
C ASN A 24 14.79 14.01 4.71
N VAL A 25 15.69 14.42 5.61
CA VAL A 25 16.19 13.59 6.71
C VAL A 25 15.07 13.34 7.72
N ILE A 26 14.35 14.38 8.15
CA ILE A 26 13.18 14.24 9.03
C ILE A 26 12.17 13.28 8.40
N LYS A 27 11.85 13.47 7.11
CA LYS A 27 10.92 12.59 6.38
C LYS A 27 11.40 11.15 6.28
N ALA A 28 12.72 10.92 6.22
CA ALA A 28 13.28 9.58 6.23
C ALA A 28 13.12 8.93 7.60
N ILE A 29 13.42 9.66 8.68
CA ILE A 29 13.24 9.23 10.06
C ILE A 29 11.77 8.88 10.33
N ASP A 30 10.85 9.79 10.00
CA ASP A 30 9.41 9.59 10.17
C ASP A 30 8.93 8.31 9.46
N LYS A 31 9.37 8.08 8.22
CA LYS A 31 9.04 6.86 7.49
C LYS A 31 9.54 5.60 8.18
N GLN A 32 10.74 5.64 8.76
CA GLN A 32 11.28 4.49 9.48
C GLN A 32 10.53 4.24 10.79
N MET A 33 10.26 5.29 11.57
CA MET A 33 9.47 5.19 12.80
C MET A 33 8.06 4.68 12.51
N GLN A 34 7.41 5.21 11.47
CA GLN A 34 6.08 4.77 11.04
C GLN A 34 6.07 3.29 10.65
N ARG A 35 7.10 2.81 9.91
CA ARG A 35 7.23 1.39 9.54
C ARG A 35 7.46 0.51 10.76
N ALA A 36 8.35 0.90 11.66
CA ALA A 36 8.62 0.17 12.89
C ALA A 36 7.34 0.05 13.73
N TRP A 37 6.61 1.14 13.90
CA TRP A 37 5.32 1.14 14.59
C TRP A 37 4.27 0.27 13.91
N HIS A 38 4.10 0.35 12.57
CA HIS A 38 3.13 -0.50 11.87
C HIS A 38 3.43 -1.99 12.02
N ASN A 39 4.71 -2.36 11.98
CA ASN A 39 5.13 -3.75 12.18
C ASN A 39 4.88 -4.19 13.63
N TYR A 40 5.27 -3.39 14.61
CA TYR A 40 5.04 -3.71 16.02
C TYR A 40 3.54 -3.80 16.33
N ARG A 41 2.74 -2.81 15.90
CA ARG A 41 1.28 -2.81 16.05
C ARG A 41 0.63 -4.03 15.39
N ARG A 42 1.20 -4.57 14.31
CA ARG A 42 0.74 -5.82 13.69
C ARG A 42 0.95 -7.00 14.64
N THR A 43 2.12 -7.15 15.23
CA THR A 43 2.43 -8.19 16.22
C THR A 43 1.49 -8.10 17.41
N LEU A 44 1.28 -6.90 17.95
CA LEU A 44 0.33 -6.66 19.04
C LEU A 44 -1.09 -7.10 18.67
N ARG A 45 -1.53 -6.80 17.43
CA ARG A 45 -2.84 -7.21 16.94
C ARG A 45 -2.96 -8.73 16.74
N GLU A 46 -1.88 -9.40 16.35
CA GLU A 46 -1.84 -10.85 16.25
C GLU A 46 -1.98 -11.49 17.64
N HIS A 47 -1.24 -11.00 18.63
CA HIS A 47 -1.41 -11.40 20.04
C HIS A 47 -2.85 -11.19 20.52
N PHE A 48 -3.41 -9.99 20.32
CA PHE A 48 -4.80 -9.67 20.68
C PHE A 48 -5.79 -10.73 20.15
N LYS A 49 -5.67 -11.13 18.88
CA LYS A 49 -6.52 -12.16 18.28
C LYS A 49 -6.34 -13.54 18.93
N THR A 50 -5.13 -13.88 19.36
CA THR A 50 -4.85 -15.18 19.98
C THR A 50 -5.37 -15.29 21.42
N VAL A 51 -5.37 -14.20 22.19
CA VAL A 51 -5.76 -14.25 23.62
C VAL A 51 -7.27 -14.18 23.86
N GLY A 52 -8.03 -13.61 22.92
CA GLY A 52 -9.50 -13.53 22.98
C GLY A 52 -10.08 -12.68 21.86
N GLY A 53 -9.35 -11.64 21.44
CA GLY A 53 -9.75 -10.75 20.36
C GLY A 53 -11.02 -9.96 20.68
N ALA A 54 -11.73 -9.55 19.63
CA ALA A 54 -12.98 -8.80 19.76
C ALA A 54 -14.16 -9.67 20.27
N GLY A 55 -14.04 -11.00 20.22
CA GLY A 55 -15.08 -11.92 20.71
C GLY A 55 -15.09 -12.08 22.22
N ASP A 56 -13.94 -11.93 22.87
CA ASP A 56 -13.79 -11.98 24.33
C ASP A 56 -12.83 -10.87 24.79
N LEU A 57 -13.37 -9.64 24.84
CA LEU A 57 -12.60 -8.45 25.13
C LEU A 57 -12.04 -8.44 26.56
N MET A 58 -12.78 -9.01 27.52
CA MET A 58 -12.33 -9.09 28.92
C MET A 58 -11.08 -9.97 29.03
N LYS A 59 -11.08 -11.13 28.38
CA LYS A 59 -9.92 -12.02 28.32
C LYS A 59 -8.77 -11.42 27.53
N ALA A 60 -9.06 -10.65 26.48
CA ALA A 60 -8.03 -9.98 25.71
C ALA A 60 -7.32 -8.88 26.52
N LYS A 61 -8.08 -8.08 27.28
CA LYS A 61 -7.53 -7.02 28.14
C LYS A 61 -6.70 -7.57 29.29
N SER A 62 -7.07 -8.71 29.86
CA SER A 62 -6.34 -9.33 30.99
C SER A 62 -5.00 -9.96 30.61
N LYS A 63 -4.65 -10.01 29.32
CA LYS A 63 -3.39 -10.58 28.83
C LYS A 63 -2.61 -9.59 27.96
N PRO A 64 -2.01 -8.54 28.55
CA PRO A 64 -1.15 -7.60 27.83
C PRO A 64 -0.02 -8.30 27.09
N TYR A 65 0.41 -7.70 25.98
CA TYR A 65 1.63 -8.13 25.30
C TYR A 65 2.86 -7.72 26.11
N GLU A 66 3.90 -8.55 26.09
CA GLU A 66 5.14 -8.29 26.81
C GLU A 66 5.74 -6.92 26.44
N GLY A 67 6.09 -6.13 27.46
CA GLY A 67 6.67 -4.79 27.28
C GLY A 67 5.66 -3.69 26.91
N VAL A 68 4.35 -3.96 26.90
CA VAL A 68 3.30 -2.95 26.74
C VAL A 68 2.65 -2.68 28.09
N SER A 69 2.45 -1.40 28.43
CA SER A 69 1.74 -1.02 29.65
C SER A 69 0.27 -1.47 29.61
N GLU A 70 -0.33 -1.74 30.77
CA GLU A 70 -1.73 -2.14 30.85
C GLU A 70 -2.67 -1.10 30.23
N SER A 71 -2.40 0.18 30.47
CA SER A 71 -3.19 1.29 29.91
C SER A 71 -3.09 1.37 28.38
N ASP A 72 -1.88 1.24 27.81
CA ASP A 72 -1.70 1.26 26.36
C ASP A 72 -2.32 0.03 25.70
N TRP A 73 -2.20 -1.13 26.36
CA TRP A 73 -2.81 -2.37 25.90
C TRP A 73 -4.33 -2.26 25.87
N GLU A 74 -4.94 -1.76 26.95
CA GLU A 74 -6.38 -1.53 27.01
C GLU A 74 -6.85 -0.57 25.92
N TYR A 75 -6.14 0.55 25.72
CA TYR A 75 -6.43 1.50 24.65
C TYR A 75 -6.42 0.83 23.27
N LEU A 76 -5.41 0.00 22.98
CA LEU A 76 -5.31 -0.74 21.72
C LEU A 76 -6.44 -1.76 21.54
N CYS A 77 -6.78 -2.49 22.60
CA CYS A 77 -7.89 -3.45 22.61
C CYS A 77 -9.23 -2.76 22.29
N ASN A 78 -9.49 -1.61 22.93
CA ASN A 78 -10.68 -0.80 22.65
C ASN A 78 -10.69 -0.32 21.18
N CYS A 79 -9.54 0.15 20.66
CA CYS A 79 -9.42 0.58 19.27
C CYS A 79 -9.71 -0.55 18.25
N TRP A 80 -9.28 -1.78 18.54
CA TRP A 80 -9.49 -2.92 17.62
C TRP A 80 -10.89 -3.53 17.72
N SER A 81 -11.56 -3.35 18.86
CA SER A 81 -12.94 -3.79 19.08
C SER A 81 -13.97 -2.72 18.72
N ASP A 82 -13.54 -1.50 18.42
CA ASP A 82 -14.42 -0.42 17.98
C ASP A 82 -15.27 -0.85 16.76
N PRO A 83 -16.60 -0.68 16.80
CA PRO A 83 -17.47 -1.09 15.70
C PRO A 83 -17.11 -0.45 14.36
N SER A 84 -16.69 0.83 14.35
CA SER A 84 -16.31 1.52 13.12
C SER A 84 -15.01 0.93 12.53
N TYR A 85 -14.06 0.54 13.39
CA TYR A 85 -12.86 -0.16 12.98
C TYR A 85 -13.18 -1.53 12.38
N LEU A 86 -14.04 -2.32 13.04
CA LEU A 86 -14.46 -3.64 12.57
C LEU A 86 -15.17 -3.57 11.22
N GLN A 87 -16.11 -2.62 11.05
CA GLN A 87 -16.78 -2.39 9.77
C GLN A 87 -15.79 -2.04 8.65
N LYS A 88 -14.83 -1.15 8.91
CA LYS A 88 -13.78 -0.81 7.94
C LYS A 88 -12.92 -2.03 7.61
N ALA A 89 -12.56 -2.83 8.61
CA ALA A 89 -11.77 -4.05 8.42
C ALA A 89 -12.52 -5.09 7.57
N LEU A 90 -13.82 -5.29 7.80
CA LEU A 90 -14.68 -6.17 7.02
C LEU A 90 -14.79 -5.70 5.57
N LYS A 91 -15.11 -4.42 5.35
CA LYS A 91 -15.19 -3.83 4.01
C LYS A 91 -13.87 -3.97 3.25
N ASN A 92 -12.73 -3.77 3.92
CA ASN A 92 -11.42 -3.96 3.32
C ASN A 92 -11.15 -5.43 2.97
N ALA A 93 -11.53 -6.37 3.82
CA ALA A 93 -11.39 -7.80 3.56
C ALA A 93 -12.25 -8.25 2.37
N GLU A 94 -13.52 -7.82 2.31
CA GLU A 94 -14.41 -8.07 1.17
C GLU A 94 -13.88 -7.46 -0.12
N SER A 95 -13.38 -6.22 -0.05
CA SER A 95 -12.76 -5.55 -1.21
C SER A 95 -11.50 -6.28 -1.67
N CYS A 96 -10.74 -6.88 -0.75
CA CYS A 96 -9.60 -7.73 -1.10
C CYS A 96 -10.04 -9.04 -1.75
N LYS A 97 -11.12 -9.68 -1.27
CA LYS A 97 -11.69 -10.90 -1.86
C LYS A 97 -12.22 -10.67 -3.29
N LYS A 98 -12.74 -9.47 -3.58
CA LYS A 98 -13.23 -9.08 -4.91
C LYS A 98 -12.11 -8.79 -5.93
N ARG A 99 -10.84 -8.81 -5.54
CA ARG A 99 -9.74 -8.58 -6.48
C ARG A 99 -9.60 -9.78 -7.41
N LYS A 100 -9.74 -9.52 -8.71
CA LYS A 100 -9.66 -10.53 -9.78
C LYS A 100 -8.33 -11.28 -9.83
N TRP A 101 -7.22 -10.59 -9.56
CA TRP A 101 -5.89 -11.19 -9.45
C TRP A 101 -5.02 -10.45 -8.44
N ILE A 102 -4.05 -11.17 -7.88
CA ILE A 102 -3.08 -10.61 -6.95
C ILE A 102 -1.99 -9.87 -7.75
N SER A 103 -1.68 -8.63 -7.37
CA SER A 103 -0.54 -7.92 -7.95
C SER A 103 0.76 -8.59 -7.51
N ARG A 104 1.56 -9.02 -8.49
CA ARG A 104 2.87 -9.66 -8.25
C ARG A 104 4.03 -8.69 -8.31
N ASN A 105 3.78 -7.40 -8.43
CA ASN A 105 4.81 -6.41 -8.77
C ASN A 105 5.87 -6.19 -7.68
N GLY A 106 5.60 -6.65 -6.45
CA GLY A 106 6.44 -6.39 -5.30
C GLY A 106 6.52 -4.89 -5.02
N SER A 107 7.71 -4.41 -4.67
CA SER A 107 7.99 -2.99 -4.41
C SER A 107 8.20 -2.15 -5.68
N LYS A 108 8.38 -2.78 -6.85
CA LYS A 108 8.59 -2.08 -8.13
C LYS A 108 7.24 -1.87 -8.82
N SER A 109 6.97 -0.65 -9.31
CA SER A 109 5.80 -0.41 -10.18
C SER A 109 5.98 -1.09 -11.54
N THR A 110 4.90 -1.29 -12.29
CA THR A 110 5.02 -1.94 -13.62
C THR A 110 5.65 -1.04 -14.66
N ALA A 111 5.43 0.28 -14.57
CA ALA A 111 6.22 1.25 -15.31
C ALA A 111 7.72 1.06 -15.06
N ARG A 112 8.12 0.84 -13.80
CA ARG A 112 9.52 0.56 -13.47
C ARG A 112 9.99 -0.79 -14.01
N HIS A 113 9.15 -1.83 -13.99
CA HIS A 113 9.47 -3.11 -14.63
C HIS A 113 9.68 -2.95 -16.14
N HIS A 114 8.90 -2.11 -16.81
CA HIS A 114 9.07 -1.84 -18.23
C HIS A 114 10.32 -1.04 -18.57
N ILE A 115 10.59 0.04 -17.81
CA ILE A 115 11.85 0.78 -17.95
C ILE A 115 13.04 -0.15 -17.69
N SER A 116 12.93 -1.05 -16.70
CA SER A 116 14.00 -2.03 -16.39
C SER A 116 14.21 -3.05 -17.52
N ARG A 117 13.23 -3.22 -18.43
CA ARG A 117 13.37 -4.00 -19.66
C ARG A 117 14.00 -3.20 -20.81
N GLY A 118 14.35 -1.93 -20.58
CA GLY A 118 14.93 -1.04 -21.59
C GLY A 118 13.91 -0.45 -22.56
N VAL A 119 12.61 -0.48 -22.23
CA VAL A 119 11.55 0.05 -23.10
C VAL A 119 11.08 1.40 -22.58
N ASP A 120 10.91 2.36 -23.51
CA ASP A 120 10.38 3.69 -23.20
C ASP A 120 8.90 3.63 -22.79
N LEU A 121 8.52 4.38 -21.75
CA LEU A 121 7.14 4.36 -21.23
C LEU A 121 6.09 4.83 -22.25
N ASN A 122 6.49 5.64 -23.23
CA ASN A 122 5.61 6.14 -24.28
C ASN A 122 5.74 5.32 -25.58
N ALA A 123 6.51 4.22 -25.56
CA ALA A 123 6.60 3.33 -26.69
C ALA A 123 5.21 2.78 -27.04
N PRO A 124 4.85 2.72 -28.33
CA PRO A 124 3.56 2.16 -28.77
C PRO A 124 3.46 0.66 -28.46
N VAL A 125 4.59 -0.01 -28.18
CA VAL A 125 4.71 -1.46 -27.98
C VAL A 125 5.49 -1.83 -26.72
N GLY A 126 5.32 -3.08 -26.27
CA GLY A 126 6.05 -3.68 -25.15
C GLY A 126 5.28 -3.68 -23.83
N HIS A 127 4.14 -2.98 -23.74
CA HIS A 127 3.29 -2.98 -22.55
C HIS A 127 2.57 -4.33 -22.39
N ILE A 128 2.14 -4.95 -23.49
CA ILE A 128 1.52 -6.30 -23.48
C ILE A 128 2.50 -7.32 -22.92
N GLU A 129 3.74 -7.32 -23.40
CA GLU A 129 4.77 -8.24 -22.91
C GLU A 129 5.13 -8.00 -21.44
N THR A 130 5.13 -6.74 -21.00
CA THR A 130 5.33 -6.44 -19.58
C THR A 130 4.21 -7.05 -18.75
N TRP A 131 2.97 -6.93 -19.21
CA TRP A 131 1.82 -7.51 -18.55
C TRP A 131 1.92 -9.05 -18.52
N ARG A 132 2.27 -9.70 -19.64
CA ARG A 132 2.47 -11.16 -19.72
C ARG A 132 3.45 -11.65 -18.66
N LEU A 133 4.64 -11.06 -18.59
CA LEU A 133 5.68 -11.43 -17.62
C LEU A 133 5.27 -11.24 -16.15
N ARG A 134 4.24 -10.43 -15.86
CA ARG A 134 3.70 -10.29 -14.49
C ARG A 134 2.64 -11.33 -14.14
N HIS A 135 2.04 -11.97 -15.14
CA HIS A 135 0.91 -12.90 -14.96
C HIS A 135 1.21 -14.33 -15.45
N TRP A 136 2.40 -14.55 -16.00
CA TRP A 136 2.86 -15.85 -16.47
C TRP A 136 4.18 -16.23 -15.80
N HIS A 137 4.35 -17.51 -15.52
CA HIS A 137 5.55 -18.11 -14.95
C HIS A 137 6.07 -19.22 -15.86
N PRO A 138 7.39 -19.33 -16.08
CA PRO A 138 7.96 -20.37 -16.96
C PRO A 138 7.60 -21.80 -16.53
N GLU A 139 7.65 -22.09 -15.24
CA GLU A 139 7.38 -23.45 -14.74
C GLU A 139 5.91 -23.70 -14.39
N ARG A 140 5.13 -22.65 -14.10
CA ARG A 140 3.78 -22.77 -13.52
C ARG A 140 2.68 -22.27 -14.45
N GLY A 141 3.05 -21.72 -15.60
CA GLY A 141 2.12 -21.11 -16.55
C GLY A 141 1.46 -19.85 -15.99
N TRP A 142 0.22 -19.63 -16.41
CA TRP A 142 -0.59 -18.46 -16.04
C TRP A 142 -1.01 -18.48 -14.57
N VAL A 143 -1.11 -17.28 -13.97
CA VAL A 143 -1.58 -17.12 -12.58
C VAL A 143 -3.04 -17.49 -12.38
N SER A 144 -3.85 -17.41 -13.43
CA SER A 144 -5.26 -17.82 -13.45
C SER A 144 -5.71 -18.07 -14.88
N VAL A 145 -6.76 -18.88 -15.03
CA VAL A 145 -7.43 -19.13 -16.32
C VAL A 145 -7.99 -17.82 -16.91
N GLU A 146 -8.50 -16.91 -16.06
CA GLU A 146 -8.95 -15.59 -16.52
C GLU A 146 -7.79 -14.74 -17.09
N ALA A 147 -6.59 -14.81 -16.52
CA ALA A 147 -5.44 -14.09 -17.04
C ALA A 147 -4.98 -14.64 -18.40
N GLU A 148 -5.03 -15.97 -18.58
CA GLU A 148 -4.77 -16.61 -19.87
C GLU A 148 -5.77 -16.16 -20.93
N SER A 149 -7.07 -16.30 -20.66
CA SER A 149 -8.13 -15.89 -21.58
C SER A 149 -8.05 -14.40 -21.94
N LYS A 150 -7.71 -13.54 -20.96
CA LYS A 150 -7.49 -12.12 -21.23
C LYS A 150 -6.26 -11.86 -22.09
N TYR A 151 -5.20 -12.62 -21.91
CA TYR A 151 -4.03 -12.52 -22.78
C TYR A 151 -4.35 -12.89 -24.22
N GLU A 152 -5.13 -13.95 -24.42
CA GLU A 152 -5.57 -14.36 -25.75
C GLU A 152 -6.40 -13.26 -26.43
N GLU A 153 -7.35 -12.65 -25.71
CA GLU A 153 -8.14 -11.51 -26.20
C GLU A 153 -7.25 -10.29 -26.55
N ILE A 154 -6.22 -10.02 -25.74
CA ILE A 154 -5.23 -8.97 -26.02
C ILE A 154 -4.45 -9.27 -27.31
N MET A 155 -4.02 -10.52 -27.49
CA MET A 155 -3.23 -10.93 -28.66
C MET A 155 -4.06 -10.93 -29.93
N GLU A 156 -5.35 -11.29 -29.87
CA GLU A 156 -6.27 -11.21 -31.01
C GLU A 156 -6.41 -9.76 -31.49
N LEU A 157 -6.74 -8.83 -30.59
CA LEU A 157 -6.80 -7.41 -30.92
C LEU A 157 -5.48 -6.86 -31.44
N ARG A 158 -4.36 -7.42 -30.96
CA ARG A 158 -3.03 -7.01 -31.44
C ARG A 158 -2.74 -7.50 -32.85
N ARG A 159 -3.23 -8.68 -33.23
CA ARG A 159 -3.14 -9.19 -34.61
C ARG A 159 -3.99 -8.36 -35.57
N GLU A 160 -5.17 -7.94 -35.12
CA GLU A 160 -6.10 -7.14 -35.93
C GLU A 160 -5.66 -5.68 -36.13
N LYS A 161 -4.85 -5.13 -35.21
CA LYS A 161 -4.54 -3.69 -35.15
C LYS A 161 -3.05 -3.39 -35.11
N SER A 162 -2.58 -2.61 -36.07
CA SER A 162 -1.19 -2.14 -36.14
C SER A 162 -0.82 -1.30 -34.90
N PRO A 163 0.46 -1.31 -34.46
CA PRO A 163 1.00 -0.36 -33.48
C PRO A 163 0.67 1.11 -33.74
N GLU A 164 0.51 1.49 -35.01
CA GLU A 164 0.20 2.87 -35.41
C GLU A 164 -1.26 3.24 -35.14
N ASP A 165 -2.18 2.28 -35.27
CA ASP A 165 -3.61 2.49 -35.02
C ASP A 165 -3.94 2.43 -33.53
N LEU A 166 -3.38 1.44 -32.84
CA LEU A 166 -3.64 1.15 -31.43
C LEU A 166 -2.36 0.71 -30.74
N THR A 167 -1.97 1.48 -29.75
CA THR A 167 -0.86 1.15 -28.86
C THR A 167 -1.21 -0.02 -27.95
N ASP A 168 -0.20 -0.78 -27.52
CA ASP A 168 -0.36 -1.87 -26.54
C ASP A 168 -1.12 -1.40 -25.29
N LYS A 169 -0.86 -0.17 -24.83
CA LYS A 169 -1.52 0.41 -23.65
C LYS A 169 -3.03 0.57 -23.87
N GLN A 170 -3.45 1.04 -25.05
CA GLN A 170 -4.87 1.19 -25.39
C GLN A 170 -5.57 -0.17 -25.54
N ILE A 171 -4.89 -1.16 -26.10
CA ILE A 171 -5.41 -2.54 -26.20
C ILE A 171 -5.64 -3.10 -24.80
N LEU A 172 -4.65 -2.99 -23.91
CA LEU A 172 -4.79 -3.40 -22.50
C LEU A 172 -5.93 -2.67 -21.79
N GLU A 173 -6.08 -1.36 -22.01
CA GLU A 173 -7.19 -0.57 -21.45
C GLU A 173 -8.57 -1.06 -21.94
N LYS A 174 -8.66 -1.48 -23.21
CA LYS A 174 -9.90 -1.98 -23.81
C LYS A 174 -10.29 -3.35 -23.28
N VAL A 175 -9.35 -4.30 -23.22
CA VAL A 175 -9.60 -5.71 -22.81
C VAL A 175 -9.77 -5.87 -21.31
N LEU A 176 -8.92 -5.20 -20.53
CA LEU A 176 -8.91 -5.31 -19.06
C LEU A 176 -9.89 -4.33 -18.40
N GLY A 177 -10.40 -3.35 -19.16
CA GLY A 177 -11.37 -2.36 -18.73
C GLY A 177 -10.78 -1.18 -17.95
N ARG A 178 -11.46 -0.03 -18.06
CA ARG A 178 -11.13 1.25 -17.39
C ARG A 178 -11.15 1.17 -15.85
N GLU A 179 -11.96 0.27 -15.28
CA GLU A 179 -12.09 0.03 -13.84
C GLU A 179 -11.06 -0.93 -13.22
N SER A 180 -10.08 -1.38 -14.00
CA SER A 180 -8.84 -1.88 -13.39
C SER A 180 -8.04 -0.73 -12.70
N VAL A 181 -8.50 0.53 -12.87
CA VAL A 181 -8.29 1.84 -12.19
C VAL A 181 -6.86 2.36 -12.05
N ARG A 182 -5.87 1.48 -12.03
CA ARG A 182 -4.44 1.73 -12.07
C ARG A 182 -3.89 0.52 -12.80
N LEU A 183 -3.95 0.48 -14.12
CA LEU A 183 -3.35 -0.61 -14.92
C LEU A 183 -1.89 -0.75 -14.50
N PHE A 184 -1.60 -1.51 -13.46
CA PHE A 184 -0.26 -1.90 -13.08
C PHE A 184 0.71 -0.76 -12.69
N GLY A 185 0.23 0.47 -12.45
CA GLY A 185 1.09 1.61 -12.10
C GLY A 185 1.59 2.42 -13.31
N TRP A 186 0.88 2.30 -14.44
CA TRP A 186 1.16 3.00 -15.70
C TRP A 186 0.55 4.40 -15.83
N GLY A 187 0.07 4.97 -14.72
CA GLY A 187 -0.68 6.23 -14.74
C GLY A 187 -1.99 6.13 -15.55
N ARG A 188 -2.76 7.21 -15.59
CA ARG A 188 -3.90 7.31 -16.51
C ARG A 188 -3.40 7.91 -17.81
N SER A 189 -3.84 7.39 -18.95
CA SER A 189 -3.81 8.17 -20.19
C SER A 189 -4.61 9.46 -19.95
N PRO A 190 -4.15 10.64 -20.44
CA PRO A 190 -4.83 11.89 -20.18
C PRO A 190 -6.27 11.80 -20.66
N THR A 191 -7.20 11.80 -19.71
CA THR A 191 -8.62 11.98 -19.97
C THR A 191 -8.96 13.34 -19.38
N GLY A 192 -9.66 14.19 -20.12
CA GLY A 192 -9.98 15.58 -19.78
C GLY A 192 -10.89 15.77 -18.55
N SER A 193 -10.84 14.87 -17.58
CA SER A 193 -11.60 14.94 -16.33
C SER A 193 -10.76 15.64 -15.26
N LYS A 194 -11.21 16.85 -14.87
CA LYS A 194 -10.70 17.60 -13.73
C LYS A 194 -10.84 16.76 -12.46
N ARG A 195 -9.72 16.28 -11.90
CA ARG A 195 -9.72 15.75 -10.53
C ARG A 195 -9.76 16.92 -9.55
N SER A 196 -10.78 16.96 -8.70
CA SER A 196 -10.75 17.76 -7.48
C SER A 196 -9.61 17.25 -6.58
N LYS A 197 -8.74 18.16 -6.13
CA LYS A 197 -7.78 17.88 -5.07
C LYS A 197 -8.59 17.66 -3.80
N GLY A 198 -8.70 16.41 -3.36
CA GLY A 198 -9.16 16.10 -2.02
C GLY A 198 -8.09 16.56 -1.03
N ASP A 199 -8.45 17.50 -0.17
CA ASP A 199 -7.59 17.99 0.89
C ASP A 199 -7.33 16.86 1.89
N SER A 200 -6.09 16.39 1.97
CA SER A 200 -5.73 15.35 2.92
C SER A 200 -5.61 16.01 4.30
N ASN A 201 -6.72 15.99 5.05
CA ASN A 201 -6.80 16.49 6.43
C ASN A 201 -6.10 15.52 7.41
N ILE A 202 -4.86 15.12 7.10
CA ILE A 202 -4.01 14.28 7.95
C ILE A 202 -3.09 15.25 8.70
N PRO A 203 -3.24 15.39 10.03
CA PRO A 203 -2.37 16.25 10.81
C PRO A 203 -0.91 15.79 10.70
N THR A 204 -0.04 16.74 10.42
CA THR A 204 1.42 16.57 10.43
C THR A 204 1.88 16.33 11.87
N TYR A 205 3.03 15.68 12.06
CA TYR A 205 3.57 15.38 13.39
C TYR A 205 3.67 16.63 14.29
N THR A 206 4.11 17.76 13.73
CA THR A 206 4.13 19.07 14.40
C THR A 206 2.74 19.51 14.88
N GLN A 207 1.71 19.37 14.04
CA GLN A 207 0.32 19.70 14.38
C GLN A 207 -0.28 18.79 15.46
N LEU A 208 0.24 17.57 15.62
CA LEU A 208 -0.11 16.68 16.73
C LEU A 208 0.59 17.08 18.03
N MET A 209 1.83 17.58 17.95
CA MET A 209 2.58 18.06 19.12
C MET A 209 1.98 19.35 19.69
N ASP A 210 1.52 20.27 18.84
CA ASP A 210 0.89 21.53 19.26
C ASP A 210 -0.44 21.28 20.01
N ARG A 211 -1.25 20.33 19.54
CA ARG A 211 -2.53 19.95 20.17
C ARG A 211 -2.37 19.27 21.53
N VAL A 212 -1.21 18.70 21.81
CA VAL A 212 -0.88 18.06 23.11
C VAL A 212 -0.21 19.07 24.05
N GLY A 213 0.14 20.26 23.57
CA GLY A 213 0.74 21.34 24.38
C GLY A 213 -0.26 22.19 25.17
N GLU A 214 -1.56 22.10 24.86
CA GLU A 214 -2.64 22.91 25.44
C GLU A 214 -3.47 22.17 26.53
N LEU A 215 -3.04 20.98 26.95
CA LEU A 215 -3.56 20.24 28.13
C LEU A 215 -2.44 20.04 29.15
#